data_AF-A0A226EBS8-F1
#
_entry.id   AF-A0A226EBS8-F1
#
_cell.length_a   1.000
_cell.length_b   1.000
_cell.length_c   1.000
_cell.angle_alpha   90.00
_cell.angle_beta   90.00
_cell.angle_gamma   90.00
#
_symmetry.space_group_name_H-M   'P 1'
#
loop_
_entity.id
_entity.type
_entity.pdbx_description
1 polymer ?
#
loop_
_entity_poly.entity_id
_entity_poly.type
_entity_poly.pdbx_seq_one_letter_code
_entity_poly.pdbx_strand_id
1 'polypeptide(L)'
;MLALFILVLSLSPQTTVASFWTIPDYFSSKNLFFVQLWRRNGATSLPYFYQTISNNPNSPIILNEIFVNKTLMGLLGWWDDDAPMQVKSVSVSVAFIETIFDLGAFALPIHYWIQDVMMRNINPTYIFQHAPDPWNSGNFKNYEWHLGTSKIILFTLYIPGVLFIPCVTCPDIPPSQVWTIPFHNLDEIWRAENTNLAQRHVQIGSHMNLEKLNCGVTLAWLESYILLNDCIIVHLSQFLNFSFIYFTRAKNAVTNLMVPKLLNADTLPTVAQAPFRFAPYSMRTESTKFIIVTQLPSSLEGMNAFLLPFTATVWLVLFATGVAICGLAGVVKTQKNPLDIGIDFIHLIAMLLKQVCNESSYIFGGNHIGQGVIWLWLFFGSNIIMDNLYTGEIFSYLSAIKIRQMPETLMELVDSNIPILTLHDYTVTGIETRVSGLIGDRIPGYIRFLNGRNDKSAQLVRQLAEKVVFFDAFASTNYVSFITTILTMGNLTVLNGSVDTGLTYAVIDIEGVVGILAALLKSNGSRLVLNAREDFPLITMYFGQTSRNWVYPIITRRLGNLKASGIEGVWAKLEIVWQLADSQRIAGYPSHEIRFFATHKFAMRQSVVQSEEGATKVEAV
;
A
#
# COMPACT_ATOMS: atom_id res chain seq x y z
N MET A 1 -35.78 59.79 -33.59
CA MET A 1 -34.73 59.02 -32.91
C MET A 1 -35.12 57.56 -32.68
N LEU A 2 -36.30 57.25 -32.12
CA LEU A 2 -36.76 55.86 -31.92
C LEU A 2 -36.83 55.03 -33.22
N ALA A 3 -37.33 55.61 -34.31
CA ALA A 3 -37.40 54.94 -35.61
C ALA A 3 -36.03 54.65 -36.24
N LEU A 4 -35.02 55.48 -35.97
CA LEU A 4 -33.64 55.27 -36.44
C LEU A 4 -32.96 54.14 -35.65
N PHE A 5 -33.27 54.01 -34.36
CA PHE A 5 -32.77 52.93 -33.50
C PHE A 5 -33.36 51.56 -33.91
N ILE A 6 -34.64 51.52 -34.27
CA ILE A 6 -35.29 50.31 -34.81
C ILE A 6 -34.72 49.93 -36.19
N LEU A 7 -34.42 50.91 -37.05
CA LEU A 7 -33.84 50.64 -38.37
C LEU A 7 -32.40 50.12 -38.28
N VAL A 8 -31.58 50.64 -37.36
CA VAL A 8 -30.19 50.19 -37.15
C VAL A 8 -30.16 48.76 -36.56
N LEU A 9 -31.09 48.39 -35.68
CA LEU A 9 -31.24 47.00 -35.21
C LEU A 9 -31.77 46.05 -36.29
N SER A 10 -32.48 46.56 -37.31
CA SER A 10 -32.97 45.73 -38.43
C SER A 10 -31.93 45.51 -39.54
N LEU A 11 -30.87 46.33 -39.59
CA LEU A 11 -29.84 46.30 -40.63
C LEU A 11 -28.50 45.72 -40.14
N SER A 12 -28.32 45.48 -38.84
CA SER A 12 -27.24 44.62 -38.37
C SER A 12 -27.44 43.23 -38.98
N PRO A 13 -26.45 42.68 -39.73
CA PRO A 13 -26.55 41.33 -40.28
C PRO A 13 -26.89 40.42 -39.11
N GLN A 14 -28.03 39.73 -39.21
CA GLN A 14 -28.35 38.67 -38.27
C GLN A 14 -27.26 37.63 -38.46
N THR A 15 -26.21 37.72 -37.63
CA THR A 15 -25.31 36.61 -37.39
C THR A 15 -26.23 35.55 -36.81
N THR A 16 -26.73 34.67 -37.68
CA THR A 16 -27.45 33.47 -37.27
C THR A 16 -26.48 32.73 -36.38
N VAL A 17 -26.63 32.89 -35.07
CA VAL A 17 -25.76 32.23 -34.10
C VAL A 17 -25.89 30.75 -34.39
N ALA A 18 -24.80 30.16 -34.87
CA ALA A 18 -24.79 28.76 -35.25
C ALA A 18 -25.23 27.95 -34.04
N SER A 19 -26.39 27.30 -34.17
CA SER A 19 -26.82 26.36 -33.16
C SER A 19 -25.81 25.23 -33.10
N PHE A 20 -25.49 24.73 -31.90
CA PHE A 20 -24.57 23.58 -31.81
C PHE A 20 -25.12 22.35 -32.53
N TRP A 21 -26.44 22.27 -32.73
CA TRP A 21 -27.09 21.26 -33.56
C TRP A 21 -26.70 21.36 -35.03
N THR A 22 -26.37 22.55 -35.53
CA THR A 22 -26.01 22.79 -36.93
C THR A 22 -24.55 22.52 -37.23
N ILE A 23 -23.71 22.29 -36.22
CA ILE A 23 -22.29 22.02 -36.44
C ILE A 23 -22.14 20.58 -36.94
N PRO A 24 -21.62 20.38 -38.17
CA PRO A 24 -21.35 19.05 -38.68
C PRO A 24 -20.31 18.34 -37.81
N ASP A 25 -20.55 17.06 -37.54
CA ASP A 25 -19.65 16.14 -36.83
C ASP A 25 -19.23 16.61 -35.42
N TYR A 26 -20.07 17.42 -34.77
CA TYR A 26 -19.82 17.96 -33.42
C TYR A 26 -19.57 16.87 -32.38
N PHE A 27 -20.30 15.76 -32.47
CA PHE A 27 -20.19 14.57 -31.64
C PHE A 27 -19.53 13.40 -32.38
N SER A 28 -18.70 13.67 -33.39
CA SER A 28 -17.98 12.64 -34.13
C SER A 28 -17.31 11.65 -33.19
N SER A 29 -17.37 10.36 -33.53
CA SER A 29 -16.84 9.22 -32.74
C SER A 29 -17.53 8.94 -31.40
N LYS A 30 -18.66 9.57 -31.09
CA LYS A 30 -19.40 9.35 -29.83
C LYS A 30 -20.66 8.53 -30.05
N ASN A 31 -20.98 7.66 -29.10
CA ASN A 31 -22.28 6.98 -29.09
C ASN A 31 -23.35 7.96 -28.59
N LEU A 32 -24.38 8.20 -29.39
CA LEU A 32 -25.48 9.10 -29.05
C LEU A 32 -26.63 8.31 -28.45
N PHE A 33 -27.00 8.65 -27.22
CA PHE A 33 -28.14 8.10 -26.51
C PHE A 33 -29.24 9.16 -26.45
N PHE A 34 -30.42 8.83 -26.94
CA PHE A 34 -31.57 9.71 -26.81
C PHE A 34 -32.54 9.09 -25.82
N VAL A 35 -32.89 9.86 -24.81
CA VAL A 35 -33.67 9.42 -23.65
C VAL A 35 -34.89 10.30 -23.56
N GLN A 36 -36.03 9.70 -23.82
CA GLN A 36 -37.32 10.36 -23.74
C GLN A 36 -38.20 9.72 -22.69
N LEU A 37 -38.94 10.56 -21.97
CA LEU A 37 -40.01 10.11 -21.09
C LEU A 37 -41.17 9.60 -21.94
N TRP A 38 -41.49 8.31 -21.82
CA TRP A 38 -42.66 7.76 -22.50
C TRP A 38 -43.96 8.40 -21.98
N ARG A 39 -44.78 8.93 -22.90
CA ARG A 39 -46.11 9.48 -22.60
C ARG A 39 -47.18 8.61 -23.21
N ARG A 40 -48.30 8.44 -22.50
CA ARG A 40 -49.44 7.58 -22.91
C ARG A 40 -50.06 8.00 -24.25
N ASN A 41 -49.88 9.26 -24.66
CA ASN A 41 -50.36 9.81 -25.94
C ASN A 41 -49.35 9.64 -27.11
N GLY A 42 -48.33 8.78 -26.94
CA GLY A 42 -47.23 8.63 -27.88
C GLY A 42 -46.08 9.59 -27.58
N ALA A 43 -44.86 9.20 -27.95
CA ALA A 43 -43.69 10.06 -27.87
C ALA A 43 -43.67 11.00 -29.09
N THR A 44 -43.81 12.30 -28.86
CA THR A 44 -43.49 13.30 -29.89
C THR A 44 -41.99 13.30 -30.09
N SER A 45 -41.53 13.07 -31.33
CA SER A 45 -40.11 13.12 -31.66
C SER A 45 -39.50 14.45 -31.21
N LEU A 46 -38.38 14.39 -30.49
CA LEU A 46 -37.72 15.59 -29.97
C LEU A 46 -37.32 16.51 -31.14
N PRO A 47 -37.59 17.84 -31.07
CA PRO A 47 -37.38 18.75 -32.19
C PRO A 47 -35.93 18.77 -32.71
N TYR A 48 -34.97 18.49 -31.83
CA TYR A 48 -33.54 18.47 -32.15
C TYR A 48 -33.03 17.10 -32.62
N PHE A 49 -33.78 16.01 -32.43
CA PHE A 49 -33.32 14.63 -32.69
C PHE A 49 -32.83 14.43 -34.13
N TYR A 50 -33.67 14.76 -35.11
CA TYR A 50 -33.34 14.59 -36.53
C TYR A 50 -32.13 15.43 -36.93
N GLN A 51 -32.04 16.65 -36.41
CA GLN A 51 -30.94 17.56 -36.71
C GLN A 51 -29.62 17.09 -36.12
N THR A 52 -29.62 16.58 -34.88
CA THR A 52 -28.43 16.00 -34.26
C THR A 52 -27.92 14.81 -35.07
N ILE A 53 -28.83 13.94 -35.52
CA ILE A 53 -28.49 12.74 -36.30
C ILE A 53 -27.97 13.11 -37.69
N SER A 54 -28.67 13.99 -38.42
CA SER A 54 -28.27 14.38 -39.77
C SER A 54 -26.90 15.03 -39.79
N ASN A 55 -26.56 15.77 -38.74
CA ASN A 55 -25.27 16.45 -38.63
C ASN A 55 -24.18 15.59 -37.98
N ASN A 56 -24.47 14.37 -37.52
CA ASN A 56 -23.48 13.44 -36.99
C ASN A 56 -23.64 12.03 -37.59
N PRO A 57 -23.54 11.88 -38.93
CA PRO A 57 -23.86 10.64 -39.63
C PRO A 57 -22.94 9.47 -39.26
N ASN A 58 -21.73 9.76 -38.74
CA ASN A 58 -20.72 8.77 -38.38
C ASN A 58 -20.80 8.32 -36.90
N SER A 59 -21.70 8.90 -36.11
CA SER A 59 -21.84 8.59 -34.69
C SER A 59 -22.87 7.48 -34.50
N PRO A 60 -22.55 6.35 -33.84
CA PRO A 60 -23.53 5.31 -33.58
C PRO A 60 -24.68 5.84 -32.72
N ILE A 61 -25.91 5.53 -33.11
CA ILE A 61 -27.12 6.02 -32.44
C ILE A 61 -27.77 4.85 -31.71
N ILE A 62 -28.04 5.06 -30.42
CA ILE A 62 -28.80 4.15 -29.58
C ILE A 62 -30.01 4.92 -29.07
N LEU A 63 -31.18 4.60 -29.61
CA LEU A 63 -32.43 5.15 -29.11
C LEU A 63 -32.94 4.26 -27.98
N ASN A 64 -32.98 4.81 -26.76
CA ASN A 64 -33.52 4.12 -25.59
C ASN A 64 -34.73 4.88 -25.07
N GLU A 65 -35.91 4.27 -25.19
CA GLU A 65 -37.10 4.79 -24.55
C GLU A 65 -37.14 4.35 -23.09
N ILE A 66 -37.12 5.31 -22.16
CA ILE A 66 -37.24 5.00 -20.73
C ILE A 66 -38.68 5.24 -20.30
N PHE A 67 -39.35 4.14 -19.95
CA PHE A 67 -40.69 4.18 -19.41
C PHE A 67 -40.65 4.49 -17.92
N VAL A 68 -40.84 5.74 -17.51
CA VAL A 68 -40.94 6.10 -16.08
C VAL A 68 -42.41 6.02 -15.65
N ASN A 69 -42.85 4.85 -15.21
CA ASN A 69 -44.12 4.68 -14.48
C ASN A 69 -43.86 4.42 -13.00
N LYS A 70 -44.75 4.87 -12.11
CA LYS A 70 -44.67 4.62 -10.66
C LYS A 70 -44.44 3.14 -10.33
N THR A 71 -45.03 2.23 -11.10
CA THR A 71 -44.82 0.77 -10.95
C THR A 71 -43.44 0.31 -11.42
N LEU A 72 -42.88 0.93 -12.46
CA LEU A 72 -41.55 0.58 -12.98
C LEU A 72 -40.42 1.12 -12.09
N MET A 73 -40.66 2.21 -11.34
CA MET A 73 -39.77 2.61 -10.24
C MET A 73 -39.59 1.47 -9.22
N GLY A 74 -40.67 0.73 -8.92
CA GLY A 74 -40.61 -0.50 -8.12
C GLY A 74 -39.87 -1.65 -8.82
N LEU A 75 -40.07 -1.80 -10.13
CA LEU A 75 -39.62 -2.96 -10.91
C LEU A 75 -38.18 -2.87 -11.44
N LEU A 76 -37.62 -1.67 -11.59
CA LEU A 76 -36.21 -1.42 -11.95
C LEU A 76 -35.24 -1.70 -10.78
N GLY A 77 -35.71 -2.33 -9.71
CA GLY A 77 -34.91 -2.58 -8.51
C GLY A 77 -34.55 -1.30 -7.76
N TRP A 78 -35.32 -0.20 -7.87
CA TRP A 78 -35.03 0.99 -7.05
C TRP A 78 -35.27 0.75 -5.56
N TRP A 79 -35.92 -0.37 -5.21
CA TRP A 79 -36.20 -0.82 -3.84
C TRP A 79 -35.52 -2.15 -3.48
N ASP A 80 -35.11 -2.94 -4.49
CA ASP A 80 -34.37 -4.19 -4.29
C ASP A 80 -32.91 -3.94 -4.67
N ASP A 81 -32.06 -3.73 -3.64
CA ASP A 81 -30.60 -3.63 -3.79
C ASP A 81 -29.97 -4.90 -4.43
N ASP A 82 -30.74 -5.98 -4.60
CA ASP A 82 -30.26 -7.32 -5.01
C ASP A 82 -30.37 -7.63 -6.51
N ALA A 83 -31.02 -6.78 -7.34
CA ALA A 83 -31.12 -7.06 -8.78
C ALA A 83 -29.78 -6.77 -9.50
N PRO A 84 -29.11 -7.78 -10.11
CA PRO A 84 -27.81 -7.58 -10.75
C PRO A 84 -27.95 -6.77 -12.04
N MET A 85 -27.78 -5.44 -11.95
CA MET A 85 -27.67 -4.57 -13.12
C MET A 85 -26.30 -4.75 -13.79
N GLN A 86 -26.30 -5.27 -15.01
CA GLN A 86 -25.10 -5.28 -15.85
C GLN A 86 -24.85 -3.87 -16.40
N VAL A 87 -23.90 -3.16 -15.81
CA VAL A 87 -23.40 -1.89 -16.35
C VAL A 87 -22.60 -2.18 -17.61
N LYS A 88 -23.20 -1.96 -18.78
CA LYS A 88 -22.44 -1.89 -20.03
C LYS A 88 -21.78 -0.52 -20.07
N SER A 89 -20.52 -0.44 -19.64
CA SER A 89 -19.68 0.74 -19.86
C SER A 89 -19.45 0.90 -21.35
N VAL A 90 -20.36 1.61 -22.04
CA VAL A 90 -20.19 1.94 -23.45
C VAL A 90 -19.19 3.08 -23.55
N SER A 91 -18.17 2.91 -24.40
CA SER A 91 -17.15 3.92 -24.70
C SER A 91 -17.76 5.30 -25.01
N VAL A 92 -17.06 6.36 -24.57
CA VAL A 92 -17.39 7.80 -24.68
C VAL A 92 -18.72 8.09 -25.37
N SER A 93 -19.74 8.31 -24.55
CA SER A 93 -21.11 8.50 -25.00
C SER A 93 -21.68 9.84 -24.57
N VAL A 94 -22.66 10.31 -25.33
CA VAL A 94 -23.41 11.54 -25.07
C VAL A 94 -24.87 11.15 -24.94
N ALA A 95 -25.50 11.53 -23.83
CA ALA A 95 -26.93 11.32 -23.63
C ALA A 95 -27.69 12.63 -23.75
N PHE A 96 -28.81 12.60 -24.47
CA PHE A 96 -29.77 13.68 -24.56
C PHE A 96 -30.99 13.34 -23.73
N ILE A 97 -31.34 14.21 -22.79
CA ILE A 97 -32.52 14.06 -21.94
C ILE A 97 -33.48 15.21 -22.25
N GLU A 98 -34.70 14.87 -22.64
CA GLU A 98 -35.78 15.84 -22.71
C GLU A 98 -36.42 15.99 -21.33
N THR A 99 -36.41 17.21 -20.79
CA THR A 99 -37.02 17.47 -19.48
C THR A 99 -38.01 18.60 -19.56
N ILE A 100 -39.25 18.28 -19.20
CA ILE A 100 -40.25 19.27 -18.81
C ILE A 100 -40.21 19.32 -17.29
N PHE A 101 -40.21 20.53 -16.71
CA PHE A 101 -40.23 20.72 -15.26
C PHE A 101 -41.59 20.31 -14.69
N ASP A 102 -41.83 19.01 -14.63
CA ASP A 102 -42.98 18.41 -13.98
C ASP A 102 -42.51 17.85 -12.63
N LEU A 103 -43.21 18.21 -11.55
CA LEU A 103 -43.01 17.64 -10.22
C LEU A 103 -43.24 16.13 -10.28
N GLY A 104 -42.18 15.36 -10.06
CA GLY A 104 -42.22 13.91 -10.03
C GLY A 104 -42.75 13.35 -8.71
N ALA A 105 -42.63 12.03 -8.55
CA ALA A 105 -42.88 11.38 -7.26
C ALA A 105 -41.83 11.83 -6.23
N PHE A 106 -42.23 11.88 -4.95
CA PHE A 106 -41.34 12.18 -3.80
C PHE A 106 -40.71 13.58 -3.78
N ALA A 107 -41.37 14.59 -4.36
CA ALA A 107 -40.90 15.98 -4.41
C ALA A 107 -39.56 16.19 -5.15
N LEU A 108 -39.09 15.18 -5.90
CA LEU A 108 -37.96 15.30 -6.81
C LEU A 108 -38.47 15.45 -8.25
N PRO A 109 -37.84 16.29 -9.07
CA PRO A 109 -38.25 16.50 -10.45
C PRO A 109 -37.96 15.26 -11.31
N ILE A 110 -38.73 15.05 -12.38
CA ILE A 110 -38.61 13.85 -13.22
C ILE A 110 -37.19 13.69 -13.81
N HIS A 111 -36.53 14.81 -14.15
CA HIS A 111 -35.17 14.76 -14.70
C HIS A 111 -34.15 14.14 -13.76
N TYR A 112 -34.29 14.32 -12.44
CA TYR A 112 -33.42 13.70 -11.45
C TYR A 112 -33.45 12.17 -11.58
N TRP A 113 -34.64 11.60 -11.71
CA TRP A 113 -34.80 10.16 -11.85
C TRP A 113 -34.23 9.64 -13.18
N ILE A 114 -34.44 10.38 -14.27
CA ILE A 114 -33.88 9.99 -15.57
C ILE A 114 -32.35 10.07 -15.53
N GLN A 115 -31.78 11.13 -14.95
CA GLN A 115 -30.34 11.26 -14.71
C GLN A 115 -29.80 10.08 -13.91
N ASP A 116 -30.45 9.69 -12.81
CA ASP A 116 -30.01 8.57 -11.97
C ASP A 116 -30.00 7.24 -12.74
N VAL A 117 -31.06 6.95 -13.48
CA VAL A 117 -31.14 5.76 -14.35
C VAL A 117 -30.03 5.78 -15.40
N MET A 118 -29.81 6.94 -16.02
CA MET A 118 -28.77 7.12 -17.03
C MET A 118 -27.37 6.89 -16.47
N MET A 119 -27.09 7.43 -15.29
CA MET A 119 -25.82 7.30 -14.59
C MET A 119 -25.55 5.85 -14.18
N ARG A 120 -26.55 5.15 -13.64
CA ARG A 120 -26.41 3.75 -13.20
C ARG A 120 -26.24 2.79 -14.37
N ASN A 121 -27.00 2.96 -15.45
CA ASN A 121 -27.06 1.96 -16.53
C ASN A 121 -26.08 2.21 -17.67
N ILE A 122 -25.85 3.49 -18.00
CA ILE A 122 -25.09 3.89 -19.20
C ILE A 122 -23.83 4.68 -18.81
N ASN A 123 -23.92 5.52 -17.77
CA ASN A 123 -22.86 6.41 -17.28
C ASN A 123 -22.18 7.19 -18.43
N PRO A 124 -22.92 8.01 -19.20
CA PRO A 124 -22.34 8.70 -20.35
C PRO A 124 -21.24 9.68 -19.96
N THR A 125 -20.45 10.15 -20.92
CA THR A 125 -19.46 11.21 -20.61
C THR A 125 -20.15 12.55 -20.39
N TYR A 126 -21.19 12.84 -21.19
CA TYR A 126 -21.97 14.06 -21.11
C TYR A 126 -23.46 13.76 -21.10
N ILE A 127 -24.20 14.53 -20.31
CA ILE A 127 -25.65 14.59 -20.31
C ILE A 127 -26.06 15.98 -20.81
N PHE A 128 -26.59 16.05 -22.02
CA PHE A 128 -27.22 17.23 -22.57
C PHE A 128 -28.70 17.19 -22.20
N GLN A 129 -29.08 18.03 -21.25
CA GLN A 129 -30.46 18.13 -20.79
C GLN A 129 -31.15 19.34 -21.41
N HIS A 130 -32.24 19.10 -22.11
CA HIS A 130 -33.12 20.17 -22.53
C HIS A 130 -33.85 20.73 -21.31
N ALA A 131 -33.77 22.04 -21.10
CA ALA A 131 -34.53 22.77 -20.10
C ALA A 131 -35.14 24.02 -20.75
N PRO A 132 -36.45 24.27 -20.63
CA PRO A 132 -37.07 25.50 -21.13
C PRO A 132 -36.43 26.75 -20.51
N ASP A 133 -36.21 26.70 -19.19
CA ASP A 133 -35.60 27.75 -18.38
C ASP A 133 -34.25 27.28 -17.82
N PRO A 134 -33.18 27.21 -18.62
CA PRO A 134 -31.91 26.61 -18.21
C PRO A 134 -31.21 27.39 -17.07
N TRP A 135 -31.61 28.64 -16.82
CA TRP A 135 -31.14 29.43 -15.67
C TRP A 135 -31.74 28.96 -14.33
N ASN A 136 -32.84 28.22 -14.33
CA ASN A 136 -33.47 27.72 -13.12
C ASN A 136 -32.61 26.58 -12.54
N SER A 137 -32.10 26.78 -11.32
CA SER A 137 -31.25 25.78 -10.68
C SER A 137 -31.97 24.51 -10.28
N GLY A 138 -33.30 24.54 -10.21
CA GLY A 138 -34.13 23.35 -10.06
C GLY A 138 -33.87 22.27 -11.11
N ASN A 139 -33.28 22.60 -12.26
CA ASN A 139 -32.94 21.65 -13.34
C ASN A 139 -31.71 20.77 -13.05
N PHE A 140 -30.87 21.16 -12.09
CA PHE A 140 -29.64 20.44 -11.73
C PHE A 140 -29.43 20.36 -10.21
N LYS A 141 -30.41 20.79 -9.42
CA LYS A 141 -30.39 20.68 -7.97
C LYS A 141 -30.30 19.21 -7.58
N ASN A 142 -29.41 18.89 -6.63
CA ASN A 142 -29.11 17.54 -6.16
C ASN A 142 -28.35 16.67 -7.18
N TYR A 143 -27.84 17.24 -8.28
CA TYR A 143 -27.05 16.47 -9.26
C TYR A 143 -25.81 15.83 -8.62
N GLU A 144 -25.29 16.40 -7.52
CA GLU A 144 -24.19 15.83 -6.76
C GLU A 144 -24.48 14.48 -6.10
N TRP A 145 -25.76 14.11 -5.94
CA TRP A 145 -26.16 12.84 -5.34
C TRP A 145 -26.22 11.68 -6.34
N HIS A 146 -26.04 11.93 -7.64
CA HIS A 146 -26.08 10.87 -8.64
C HIS A 146 -24.85 9.98 -8.61
N LEU A 147 -25.08 8.67 -8.79
CA LEU A 147 -24.05 7.65 -8.92
C LEU A 147 -23.55 7.56 -10.36
N GLY A 148 -22.77 8.55 -10.81
CA GLY A 148 -22.06 8.47 -12.07
C GLY A 148 -21.16 9.68 -12.34
N THR A 149 -20.29 9.54 -13.33
CA THR A 149 -19.21 10.50 -13.63
C THR A 149 -19.57 11.47 -14.75
N SER A 150 -20.83 11.47 -15.21
CA SER A 150 -21.26 12.31 -16.34
C SER A 150 -21.24 13.78 -16.00
N LYS A 151 -20.89 14.59 -17.00
CA LYS A 151 -20.99 16.05 -16.93
C LYS A 151 -22.34 16.51 -17.46
N ILE A 152 -23.09 17.25 -16.64
CA ILE A 152 -24.37 17.82 -17.07
C ILE A 152 -24.16 19.14 -17.80
N ILE A 153 -24.88 19.31 -18.90
CA ILE A 153 -24.90 20.49 -19.75
C ILE A 153 -26.36 20.77 -20.07
N LEU A 154 -26.81 21.98 -19.76
CA LEU A 154 -28.18 22.38 -20.07
C LEU A 154 -28.20 23.10 -21.42
N PHE A 155 -29.29 22.93 -22.16
CA PHE A 155 -29.56 23.69 -23.37
C PHE A 155 -31.04 24.00 -23.46
N THR A 156 -31.39 25.01 -24.26
CA THR A 156 -32.77 25.40 -24.53
C THR A 156 -32.99 25.57 -26.02
N LEU A 157 -34.18 25.21 -26.51
CA LEU A 157 -34.57 25.44 -27.90
C LEU A 157 -34.84 26.92 -28.21
N TYR A 158 -35.04 27.75 -27.19
CA TYR A 158 -35.27 29.20 -27.36
C TYR A 158 -34.00 29.96 -27.75
N ILE A 159 -32.82 29.44 -27.37
CA ILE A 159 -31.51 30.05 -27.61
C ILE A 159 -30.52 28.97 -28.06
N PRO A 160 -30.69 28.42 -29.28
CA PRO A 160 -30.08 27.16 -29.68
C PRO A 160 -28.55 27.22 -29.91
N GLY A 161 -27.93 28.41 -29.82
CA GLY A 161 -26.48 28.64 -29.93
C GLY A 161 -25.77 28.88 -28.58
N VAL A 162 -26.46 28.65 -27.46
CA VAL A 162 -25.92 28.83 -26.11
C VAL A 162 -26.08 27.53 -25.32
N LEU A 163 -24.97 27.06 -24.75
CA LEU A 163 -24.92 26.00 -23.75
C LEU A 163 -24.85 26.62 -22.36
N PHE A 164 -25.41 25.95 -21.38
CA PHE A 164 -25.47 26.40 -19.99
C PHE A 164 -24.74 25.37 -19.12
N ILE A 165 -23.65 25.78 -18.50
CA ILE A 165 -22.79 24.93 -17.67
C ILE A 165 -23.11 25.22 -16.20
N PRO A 166 -23.81 24.30 -15.49
CA PRO A 166 -24.16 24.53 -14.10
C PRO A 166 -22.92 24.44 -13.20
N CYS A 167 -22.86 25.28 -12.15
CA CYS A 167 -22.02 25.03 -10.99
C CYS A 167 -22.72 24.00 -10.09
N VAL A 168 -22.32 22.73 -10.17
CA VAL A 168 -22.93 21.64 -9.39
C VAL A 168 -22.70 21.82 -7.88
N THR A 169 -21.59 22.46 -7.50
CA THR A 169 -21.29 22.81 -6.09
C THR A 169 -22.02 24.06 -5.60
N CYS A 170 -22.54 24.88 -6.52
CA CYS A 170 -23.24 26.14 -6.26
C CYS A 170 -24.69 26.08 -6.82
N PRO A 171 -25.57 25.22 -6.28
CA PRO A 171 -26.92 25.04 -6.82
C PRO A 171 -27.81 26.28 -6.70
N ASP A 172 -27.37 27.36 -6.04
CA ASP A 172 -28.12 28.62 -5.96
C ASP A 172 -27.64 29.65 -7.01
N ILE A 173 -26.55 29.36 -7.74
CA ILE A 173 -25.99 30.23 -8.77
C ILE A 173 -26.51 29.77 -10.15
N PRO A 174 -27.03 30.68 -10.99
CA PRO A 174 -27.41 30.35 -12.35
C PRO A 174 -26.23 29.79 -13.17
N PRO A 175 -26.46 28.82 -14.07
CA PRO A 175 -25.41 28.29 -14.95
C PRO A 175 -24.69 29.34 -15.79
N SER A 176 -23.40 29.13 -15.99
CA SER A 176 -22.56 29.92 -16.90
C SER A 176 -22.99 29.73 -18.35
N GLN A 177 -23.21 30.83 -19.06
CA GLN A 177 -23.58 30.81 -20.48
C GLN A 177 -22.34 30.70 -21.35
N VAL A 178 -22.34 29.73 -22.26
CA VAL A 178 -21.23 29.43 -23.15
C VAL A 178 -21.76 29.38 -24.57
N TRP A 179 -21.34 30.33 -25.40
CA TRP A 179 -21.62 30.26 -26.84
C TRP A 179 -21.03 28.99 -27.42
N THR A 180 -21.65 28.47 -28.49
CA THR A 180 -21.20 27.23 -29.11
C THR A 180 -19.68 27.19 -29.34
N ILE A 181 -19.01 26.31 -28.60
CA ILE A 181 -17.56 26.05 -28.67
C ILE A 181 -17.30 24.66 -29.25
N PRO A 182 -16.10 24.40 -29.79
CA PRO A 182 -15.69 23.04 -30.14
C PRO A 182 -15.88 22.06 -28.97
N PHE A 183 -16.37 20.86 -29.25
CA PHE A 183 -16.72 19.87 -28.22
C PHE A 183 -15.56 19.52 -27.28
N HIS A 184 -14.31 19.56 -27.75
CA HIS A 184 -13.14 19.28 -26.91
C HIS A 184 -12.88 20.36 -25.84
N ASN A 185 -13.30 21.60 -26.06
CA ASN A 185 -13.16 22.70 -25.09
C ASN A 185 -14.20 22.60 -23.96
N LEU A 186 -15.27 21.83 -24.18
CA LEU A 186 -16.39 21.72 -23.24
C LEU A 186 -15.96 21.11 -21.91
N ASP A 187 -15.00 20.17 -21.96
CA ASP A 187 -14.39 19.56 -20.78
C ASP A 187 -13.64 20.59 -19.93
N GLU A 188 -12.91 21.51 -20.57
CA GLU A 188 -12.15 22.55 -19.88
C GLU A 188 -13.05 23.57 -19.21
N ILE A 189 -14.08 24.04 -19.93
CA ILE A 189 -15.05 24.99 -19.37
C ILE A 189 -15.83 24.36 -18.22
N TRP A 190 -16.33 23.13 -18.41
CA TRP A 190 -17.05 22.44 -17.35
C TRP A 190 -16.17 22.22 -16.11
N ARG A 191 -14.89 21.87 -16.31
CA ARG A 191 -13.92 21.75 -15.22
C ARG A 191 -13.63 23.09 -14.54
N ALA A 192 -13.48 24.18 -15.28
CA ALA A 192 -13.24 25.51 -14.71
C ALA A 192 -14.37 25.90 -13.75
N GLU A 193 -15.62 25.58 -14.12
CA GLU A 193 -16.81 25.86 -13.29
C GLU A 193 -16.91 24.94 -12.05
N ASN A 194 -16.47 23.68 -12.14
CA ASN A 194 -16.76 22.66 -11.12
C ASN A 194 -15.53 22.15 -10.33
N THR A 195 -14.30 22.60 -10.63
CA THR A 195 -13.10 22.18 -9.89
C THR A 195 -13.06 22.78 -8.47
N ASN A 196 -13.62 23.97 -8.30
CA ASN A 196 -13.75 24.61 -6.99
C ASN A 196 -15.03 24.08 -6.31
N LEU A 197 -14.85 23.34 -5.21
CA LEU A 197 -15.96 22.76 -4.46
C LEU A 197 -16.64 23.75 -3.52
N ALA A 198 -16.27 25.04 -3.56
CA ALA A 198 -16.94 26.15 -2.88
C ALA A 198 -17.24 25.87 -1.39
N GLN A 199 -16.26 25.31 -0.67
CA GLN A 199 -16.35 24.93 0.74
C GLN A 199 -17.46 23.92 1.07
N ARG A 200 -18.01 23.21 0.06
CA ARG A 200 -18.95 22.11 0.27
C ARG A 200 -18.30 20.99 1.06
N HIS A 201 -19.09 20.28 1.85
CA HIS A 201 -18.60 19.20 2.70
C HIS A 201 -18.22 17.97 1.88
N VAL A 202 -17.00 17.47 2.09
CA VAL A 202 -16.55 16.16 1.65
C VAL A 202 -16.49 15.24 2.87
N GLN A 203 -17.18 14.10 2.79
CA GLN A 203 -17.21 13.14 3.88
C GLN A 203 -15.89 12.36 3.90
N ILE A 204 -15.26 12.31 5.06
CA ILE A 204 -13.94 11.69 5.22
C ILE A 204 -14.00 10.54 6.22
N GLY A 205 -13.30 9.46 5.89
CA GLY A 205 -13.16 8.27 6.73
C GLY A 205 -12.02 8.34 7.77
N SER A 206 -11.53 9.54 8.10
CA SER A 206 -10.49 9.75 9.12
C SER A 206 -11.11 10.06 10.47
N HIS A 207 -10.43 9.70 11.56
CA HIS A 207 -10.84 10.02 12.94
C HIS A 207 -10.16 11.29 13.47
N MET A 208 -9.18 11.83 12.76
CA MET A 208 -8.38 12.97 13.22
C MET A 208 -8.94 14.32 12.76
N ASN A 209 -8.69 15.37 13.56
CA ASN A 209 -9.07 16.72 13.17
C ASN A 209 -8.13 17.28 12.10
N LEU A 210 -8.53 17.15 10.83
CA LEU A 210 -7.74 17.54 9.67
C LEU A 210 -7.53 19.06 9.54
N GLU A 211 -8.36 19.89 10.18
CA GLU A 211 -8.24 21.36 10.10
C GLU A 211 -6.95 21.89 10.77
N LYS A 212 -6.42 21.14 11.74
CA LYS A 212 -5.20 21.52 12.48
C LYS A 212 -3.95 20.84 11.94
N LEU A 213 -4.10 20.00 10.91
CA LEU A 213 -3.02 19.17 10.41
C LEU A 213 -2.07 19.99 9.54
N ASN A 214 -0.79 20.01 9.91
CA ASN A 214 0.26 20.62 9.09
C ASN A 214 1.04 19.51 8.36
N CYS A 215 0.86 19.41 7.04
CA CYS A 215 1.55 18.44 6.19
C CYS A 215 2.91 18.92 5.66
N GLY A 216 3.37 20.09 6.12
CA GLY A 216 4.73 20.54 5.92
C GLY A 216 5.71 19.72 6.75
N VAL A 217 6.93 19.55 6.21
CA VAL A 217 8.04 18.82 6.88
C VAL A 217 8.63 19.66 8.02
N THR A 218 7.85 19.81 9.10
CA THR A 218 8.20 20.57 10.30
C THR A 218 8.50 19.65 11.48
N LEU A 219 9.18 20.14 12.51
CA LEU A 219 9.42 19.32 13.70
C LEU A 219 8.11 18.98 14.45
N ALA A 220 7.12 19.88 14.40
CA ALA A 220 5.77 19.67 14.93
C ALA A 220 5.06 18.46 14.30
N TRP A 221 5.48 18.04 13.10
CA TRP A 221 5.02 16.83 12.45
C TRP A 221 5.35 15.57 13.25
N LEU A 222 6.43 15.57 14.06
CA LEU A 222 6.76 14.47 14.98
C LEU A 222 5.81 14.38 16.17
N GLU A 223 5.27 15.51 16.61
CA GLU A 223 4.39 15.56 17.79
C GLU A 223 2.95 15.15 17.48
N SER A 224 2.54 15.26 16.22
CA SER A 224 1.21 14.90 15.76
C SER A 224 1.26 13.55 15.05
N TYR A 225 0.34 12.63 15.35
CA TYR A 225 0.20 11.41 14.55
C TYR A 225 -0.35 11.80 13.17
N ILE A 226 0.49 11.81 12.14
CA ILE A 226 0.09 12.23 10.79
C ILE A 226 0.26 11.07 9.83
N LEU A 227 -0.86 10.56 9.31
CA LEU A 227 -0.85 9.52 8.29
C LEU A 227 -0.71 10.13 6.90
N LEU A 228 -0.09 9.38 5.98
CA LEU A 228 0.02 9.76 4.56
C LEU A 228 -1.33 10.19 3.97
N ASN A 229 -2.37 9.41 4.26
CA ASN A 229 -3.71 9.63 3.70
C ASN A 229 -4.36 10.92 4.19
N ASP A 230 -4.11 11.34 5.43
CA ASP A 230 -4.64 12.59 5.96
C ASP A 230 -4.02 13.79 5.25
N CYS A 231 -2.72 13.71 4.93
CA CYS A 231 -2.06 14.76 4.15
C CYS A 231 -2.51 14.84 2.70
N ILE A 232 -2.79 13.69 2.08
CA ILE A 232 -3.44 13.66 0.76
C ILE A 232 -4.78 14.40 0.82
N ILE A 233 -5.60 14.14 1.84
CA ILE A 233 -6.92 14.76 1.99
C ILE A 233 -6.82 16.27 2.24
N VAL A 234 -5.92 16.71 3.13
CA VAL A 234 -5.70 18.14 3.41
C VAL A 234 -5.19 18.88 2.18
N HIS A 235 -4.28 18.27 1.42
CA HIS A 235 -3.80 18.88 0.19
C HIS A 235 -4.89 18.98 -0.88
N LEU A 236 -5.71 17.93 -1.03
CA LEU A 236 -6.88 17.97 -1.91
C LEU A 236 -7.89 19.04 -1.47
N SER A 237 -8.08 19.27 -0.17
CA SER A 237 -9.04 20.25 0.34
C SER A 237 -8.62 21.68 0.08
N GLN A 238 -7.33 21.96 0.21
CA GLN A 238 -6.75 23.25 -0.15
C GLN A 238 -6.87 23.48 -1.66
N PHE A 239 -6.55 22.46 -2.46
CA PHE A 239 -6.54 22.57 -3.92
C PHE A 239 -7.95 22.70 -4.51
N LEU A 240 -8.89 21.86 -4.07
CA LEU A 240 -10.27 21.82 -4.55
C LEU A 240 -11.21 22.70 -3.73
N ASN A 241 -10.71 23.42 -2.72
CA ASN A 241 -11.45 24.34 -1.86
C ASN A 241 -12.72 23.70 -1.24
N PHE A 242 -12.58 22.58 -0.53
CA PHE A 242 -13.68 21.92 0.19
C PHE A 242 -13.47 21.90 1.71
N SER A 243 -14.56 21.69 2.45
CA SER A 243 -14.54 21.51 3.91
C SER A 243 -14.77 20.05 4.29
N PHE A 244 -14.37 19.68 5.51
CA PHE A 244 -14.42 18.31 5.98
C PHE A 244 -15.72 18.01 6.74
N ILE A 245 -16.28 16.83 6.56
CA ILE A 245 -17.27 16.27 7.49
C ILE A 245 -16.93 14.83 7.84
N TYR A 246 -16.92 14.50 9.12
CA TYR A 246 -16.60 13.16 9.58
C TYR A 246 -17.80 12.23 9.40
N PHE A 247 -17.54 10.93 9.16
CA PHE A 247 -18.55 9.93 8.83
C PHE A 247 -19.78 9.93 9.76
N THR A 248 -19.59 10.17 11.06
CA THR A 248 -20.66 10.19 12.07
C THR A 248 -21.61 11.38 11.97
N ARG A 249 -21.26 12.43 11.22
CA ARG A 249 -21.99 13.71 11.15
C ARG A 249 -22.47 14.06 9.75
N ALA A 250 -22.16 13.24 8.75
CA ALA A 250 -22.34 13.58 7.36
C ALA A 250 -23.83 13.75 7.00
N LYS A 251 -24.23 15.00 6.74
CA LYS A 251 -25.44 15.36 5.99
C LYS A 251 -25.01 16.20 4.80
N ASN A 252 -25.55 15.90 3.62
CA ASN A 252 -25.33 16.68 2.39
C ASN A 252 -23.86 16.76 1.91
N ALA A 253 -23.08 15.69 2.09
CA ALA A 253 -21.73 15.64 1.52
C ALA A 253 -21.79 15.55 -0.01
N VAL A 254 -20.92 16.30 -0.70
CA VAL A 254 -20.83 16.29 -2.17
C VAL A 254 -20.14 15.03 -2.70
N THR A 255 -19.24 14.44 -1.91
CA THR A 255 -18.61 13.15 -2.18
C THR A 255 -18.04 12.58 -0.89
N ASN A 256 -17.73 11.29 -0.92
CA ASN A 256 -17.04 10.59 0.16
C ASN A 256 -15.62 10.27 -0.28
N LEU A 257 -14.63 10.60 0.54
CA LEU A 257 -13.23 10.24 0.35
C LEU A 257 -12.80 9.32 1.49
N MET A 258 -12.66 8.02 1.19
CA MET A 258 -12.39 7.00 2.19
C MET A 258 -10.91 6.67 2.24
N VAL A 259 -10.40 6.50 3.46
CA VAL A 259 -9.06 5.98 3.74
C VAL A 259 -8.91 4.61 3.05
N PRO A 260 -7.72 4.27 2.52
CA PRO A 260 -7.48 2.98 1.89
C PRO A 260 -7.96 1.81 2.74
N LYS A 261 -8.70 0.90 2.11
CA LYS A 261 -9.20 -0.33 2.72
C LYS A 261 -8.45 -1.53 2.18
N LEU A 262 -8.33 -2.55 3.02
CA LEU A 262 -7.88 -3.87 2.61
C LEU A 262 -8.83 -4.43 1.54
N LEU A 263 -8.32 -4.84 0.38
CA LEU A 263 -9.08 -5.57 -0.64
C LEU A 263 -9.23 -7.04 -0.22
N ASN A 264 -10.44 -7.39 0.21
CA ASN A 264 -10.84 -8.72 0.66
C ASN A 264 -12.29 -9.03 0.24
N ALA A 265 -12.80 -10.20 0.65
CA ALA A 265 -14.16 -10.61 0.32
C ALA A 265 -15.26 -9.66 0.86
N ASP A 266 -14.99 -8.96 1.97
CA ASP A 266 -15.95 -8.05 2.62
C ASP A 266 -16.00 -6.68 1.94
N THR A 267 -14.86 -6.21 1.42
CA THR A 267 -14.74 -4.89 0.79
C THR A 267 -14.90 -4.96 -0.72
N LEU A 268 -14.69 -6.11 -1.35
CA LEU A 268 -14.87 -6.28 -2.79
C LEU A 268 -16.30 -5.90 -3.25
N PRO A 269 -17.39 -6.28 -2.56
CA PRO A 269 -18.74 -5.84 -2.90
C PRO A 269 -18.88 -4.32 -3.01
N THR A 270 -18.19 -3.55 -2.17
CA THR A 270 -18.35 -2.08 -2.16
C THR A 270 -17.81 -1.40 -3.41
N VAL A 271 -16.94 -2.07 -4.17
CA VAL A 271 -16.34 -1.55 -5.42
C VAL A 271 -16.68 -2.36 -6.66
N ALA A 272 -17.06 -3.63 -6.52
CA ALA A 272 -17.28 -4.54 -7.63
C ALA A 272 -18.75 -4.92 -7.86
N GLN A 273 -19.65 -4.59 -6.94
CA GLN A 273 -21.07 -4.89 -7.08
C GLN A 273 -21.89 -3.63 -7.34
N ALA A 274 -22.92 -3.77 -8.19
CA ALA A 274 -23.91 -2.73 -8.43
C ALA A 274 -24.58 -2.32 -7.10
N PRO A 275 -24.85 -1.03 -6.87
CA PRO A 275 -24.81 0.08 -7.83
C PRO A 275 -23.43 0.77 -7.95
N PHE A 276 -22.32 0.09 -7.62
CA PHE A 276 -20.95 0.63 -7.72
C PHE A 276 -20.82 2.01 -7.06
N ARG A 277 -21.34 2.14 -5.83
CA ARG A 277 -21.41 3.42 -5.10
C ARG A 277 -20.03 4.08 -4.96
N PHE A 278 -18.99 3.26 -4.88
CA PHE A 278 -17.61 3.71 -4.78
C PHE A 278 -16.81 3.29 -6.00
N ALA A 279 -15.86 4.13 -6.38
CA ALA A 279 -14.85 3.84 -7.38
C ALA A 279 -13.46 3.88 -6.73
N PRO A 280 -12.59 2.91 -7.03
CA PRO A 280 -11.22 2.91 -6.52
C PRO A 280 -10.42 4.02 -7.21
N TYR A 281 -9.79 4.90 -6.43
CA TYR A 281 -8.93 5.96 -6.97
C TYR A 281 -7.44 5.66 -6.86
N SER A 282 -7.06 4.77 -5.94
CA SER A 282 -5.68 4.32 -5.76
C SER A 282 -5.67 2.83 -5.45
N MET A 283 -4.59 2.17 -5.87
CA MET A 283 -4.30 0.79 -5.51
C MET A 283 -2.84 0.71 -5.04
N ARG A 284 -2.62 0.14 -3.86
CA ARG A 284 -1.32 -0.07 -3.26
C ARG A 284 -1.18 -1.55 -2.95
N THR A 285 -0.08 -2.13 -3.38
CA THR A 285 0.30 -3.50 -3.04
C THR A 285 1.43 -3.45 -2.03
N GLU A 286 1.34 -4.27 -1.00
CA GLU A 286 2.40 -4.48 -0.02
C GLU A 286 2.76 -5.94 0.00
N SER A 287 4.06 -6.22 -0.19
CA SER A 287 4.57 -7.57 -0.04
C SER A 287 4.62 -7.93 1.44
N THR A 288 4.30 -9.18 1.74
CA THR A 288 4.61 -9.75 3.05
C THR A 288 6.12 -10.03 3.09
N LYS A 289 6.76 -9.75 4.21
CA LYS A 289 8.16 -10.09 4.51
C LYS A 289 8.22 -10.74 5.87
N PHE A 290 9.34 -11.37 6.18
CA PHE A 290 9.59 -11.81 7.54
C PHE A 290 10.98 -11.46 8.02
N ILE A 291 11.11 -11.34 9.33
CA ILE A 291 12.36 -11.18 10.05
C ILE A 291 12.48 -12.27 11.10
N ILE A 292 13.70 -12.69 11.39
CA ILE A 292 14.01 -13.59 12.49
C ILE A 292 14.74 -12.77 13.54
N VAL A 293 14.21 -12.80 14.75
CA VAL A 293 14.79 -12.14 15.91
C VAL A 293 15.36 -13.22 16.81
N THR A 294 16.67 -13.13 17.07
CA THR A 294 17.38 -14.11 17.89
C THR A 294 18.28 -13.41 18.90
N GLN A 295 18.65 -14.11 19.96
CA GLN A 295 19.67 -13.64 20.88
C GLN A 295 20.97 -13.37 20.11
N LEU A 296 21.70 -12.34 20.53
CA LEU A 296 23.07 -12.19 20.08
C LEU A 296 23.81 -13.50 20.44
N PRO A 297 24.52 -14.11 19.50
CA PRO A 297 25.32 -15.30 19.80
C PRO A 297 26.26 -14.98 20.95
N SER A 298 26.12 -15.72 22.04
CA SER A 298 27.06 -15.66 23.14
C SER A 298 28.43 -16.11 22.61
N SER A 299 29.49 -15.46 23.06
CA SER A 299 30.85 -16.01 22.93
C SER A 299 30.81 -17.47 23.36
N LEU A 300 31.46 -18.37 22.61
CA LEU A 300 31.50 -19.79 22.96
C LEU A 300 31.97 -19.94 24.40
N GLU A 301 31.07 -20.41 25.27
CA GLU A 301 31.39 -20.65 26.66
C GLU A 301 31.95 -22.06 26.82
N GLY A 302 33.09 -22.15 27.53
CA GLY A 302 33.65 -23.42 28.00
C GLY A 302 34.80 -23.99 27.16
N MET A 303 35.37 -25.09 27.68
CA MET A 303 36.59 -25.71 27.13
C MET A 303 36.42 -26.28 25.72
N ASN A 304 35.19 -26.58 25.28
CA ASN A 304 34.94 -27.06 23.92
C ASN A 304 35.37 -26.06 22.85
N ALA A 305 35.39 -24.76 23.16
CA ALA A 305 35.87 -23.73 22.24
C ALA A 305 37.32 -23.98 21.77
N PHE A 306 38.17 -24.56 22.62
CA PHE A 306 39.57 -24.87 22.29
C PHE A 306 39.71 -26.09 21.38
N LEU A 307 38.71 -26.97 21.30
CA LEU A 307 38.78 -28.16 20.45
C LEU A 307 38.23 -27.93 19.04
N LEU A 308 37.40 -26.90 18.86
CA LEU A 308 36.72 -26.56 17.59
C LEU A 308 37.60 -26.02 16.44
N PRO A 309 38.78 -25.41 16.66
CA PRO A 309 39.62 -24.91 15.56
C PRO A 309 40.07 -26.01 14.59
N PHE A 310 40.16 -27.25 15.08
CA PHE A 310 40.51 -28.41 14.27
C PHE A 310 39.37 -29.43 14.24
N THR A 311 39.20 -30.08 13.09
CA THR A 311 38.26 -31.19 12.98
C THR A 311 38.77 -32.40 13.77
N ALA A 312 37.86 -33.29 14.18
CA ALA A 312 38.22 -34.53 14.86
C ALA A 312 39.27 -35.36 14.07
N THR A 313 39.23 -35.31 12.75
CA THR A 313 40.21 -35.94 11.87
C THR A 313 41.62 -35.39 12.07
N VAL A 314 41.77 -34.06 12.14
CA VAL A 314 43.09 -33.43 12.36
C VAL A 314 43.64 -33.79 13.73
N TRP A 315 42.80 -33.77 14.76
CA TRP A 315 43.20 -34.23 16.10
C TRP A 315 43.62 -35.69 16.12
N LEU A 316 42.86 -36.57 15.45
CA LEU A 316 43.17 -37.99 15.35
C LEU A 316 44.48 -38.23 14.59
N VAL A 317 44.71 -37.50 13.49
CA VAL A 317 45.98 -37.58 12.73
C VAL A 317 47.14 -37.09 13.59
N LEU A 318 47.02 -35.97 14.30
CA LEU A 318 48.05 -35.49 15.23
C LEU A 318 48.36 -36.51 16.32
N PHE A 319 47.32 -37.09 16.91
CA PHE A 319 47.46 -38.13 17.94
C PHE A 319 48.15 -39.38 17.38
N ALA A 320 47.70 -39.90 16.24
CA ALA A 320 48.26 -41.08 15.59
C ALA A 320 49.72 -40.85 15.16
N THR A 321 50.05 -39.65 14.68
CA THR A 321 51.43 -39.27 14.32
C THR A 321 52.31 -39.24 15.57
N GLY A 322 51.81 -38.70 16.68
CA GLY A 322 52.53 -38.71 17.96
C GLY A 322 52.79 -40.13 18.46
N VAL A 323 51.78 -41.01 18.41
CA VAL A 323 51.93 -42.43 18.77
C VAL A 323 52.96 -43.12 17.87
N ALA A 324 52.96 -42.84 16.56
CA ALA A 324 53.93 -43.41 15.63
C ALA A 324 55.37 -42.96 15.93
N ILE A 325 55.57 -41.68 16.26
CA ILE A 325 56.88 -41.13 16.64
C ILE A 325 57.39 -41.79 17.92
N CYS A 326 56.54 -41.94 18.94
CA CYS A 326 56.91 -42.60 20.19
C CYS A 326 57.17 -44.10 20.00
N GLY A 327 56.39 -44.78 19.15
CA GLY A 327 56.63 -46.17 18.78
C GLY A 327 57.99 -46.35 18.10
N LEU A 328 58.35 -45.46 17.17
CA LEU A 328 59.66 -45.46 16.52
C LEU A 328 60.78 -45.20 17.53
N ALA A 329 60.60 -44.23 18.44
CA ALA A 329 61.53 -43.93 19.51
C ALA A 329 61.78 -45.13 20.43
N GLY A 330 60.71 -45.83 20.84
CA GLY A 330 60.78 -47.03 21.67
C GLY A 330 61.55 -48.17 20.99
N VAL A 331 61.35 -48.37 19.68
CA VAL A 331 62.11 -49.35 18.89
C VAL A 331 63.59 -48.97 18.84
N VAL A 332 63.91 -47.70 18.58
CA VAL A 332 65.30 -47.21 18.51
C VAL A 332 66.01 -47.31 19.87
N LYS A 333 65.31 -47.06 20.97
CA LYS A 333 65.85 -47.20 22.33
C LYS A 333 65.88 -48.64 22.85
N THR A 334 65.31 -49.60 22.12
CA THR A 334 65.10 -50.99 22.58
C THR A 334 64.32 -51.08 23.90
N GLN A 335 63.40 -50.13 24.14
CA GLN A 335 62.55 -50.15 25.33
C GLN A 335 61.59 -51.34 25.28
N LYS A 336 61.57 -52.14 26.34
CA LYS A 336 60.65 -53.30 26.47
C LYS A 336 59.41 -52.98 27.29
N ASN A 337 59.41 -51.86 28.02
CA ASN A 337 58.32 -51.49 28.92
C ASN A 337 57.36 -50.50 28.23
N PRO A 338 56.08 -50.84 28.03
CA PRO A 338 55.11 -49.93 27.40
C PRO A 338 54.86 -48.65 28.21
N LEU A 339 55.14 -48.64 29.52
CA LEU A 339 55.04 -47.43 30.35
C LEU A 339 56.03 -46.34 29.89
N ASP A 340 57.23 -46.73 29.48
CA ASP A 340 58.25 -45.77 29.03
C ASP A 340 57.83 -45.08 27.73
N ILE A 341 57.13 -45.79 26.84
CA ILE A 341 56.53 -45.24 25.61
C ILE A 341 55.42 -44.23 25.95
N GLY A 342 54.62 -44.51 26.98
CA GLY A 342 53.58 -43.60 27.47
C GLY A 342 54.17 -42.30 28.03
N ILE A 343 55.27 -42.39 28.78
CA ILE A 343 56.00 -41.22 29.29
C ILE A 343 56.59 -40.41 28.13
N ASP A 344 57.24 -41.08 27.17
CA ASP A 344 57.77 -40.44 25.97
C ASP A 344 56.65 -39.74 25.15
N PHE A 345 55.43 -40.30 25.12
CA PHE A 345 54.26 -39.68 24.49
C PHE A 345 53.78 -38.42 25.21
N ILE A 346 53.76 -38.43 26.55
CA ILE A 346 53.46 -37.22 27.35
C ILE A 346 54.49 -36.13 27.07
N HIS A 347 55.78 -36.46 27.02
CA HIS A 347 56.83 -35.50 26.67
C HIS A 347 56.68 -34.97 25.24
N LEU A 348 56.25 -35.81 24.28
CA LEU A 348 56.00 -35.39 22.91
C LEU A 348 54.80 -34.42 22.81
N ILE A 349 53.74 -34.66 23.57
CA ILE A 349 52.60 -33.73 23.70
C ILE A 349 53.06 -32.43 24.36
N ALA A 350 53.85 -32.51 25.45
CA ALA A 350 54.39 -31.34 26.11
C ALA A 350 55.22 -30.48 25.12
N MET A 351 56.04 -31.11 24.28
CA MET A 351 56.74 -30.42 23.19
C MET A 351 55.81 -29.80 22.14
N LEU A 352 54.73 -30.50 21.75
CA LEU A 352 53.72 -29.97 20.84
C LEU A 352 53.06 -28.69 21.40
N LEU A 353 52.85 -28.67 22.73
CA LEU A 353 52.32 -27.54 23.49
C LEU A 353 53.38 -26.52 23.92
N LYS A 354 54.62 -26.63 23.43
CA LYS A 354 55.79 -25.81 23.81
C LYS A 354 56.16 -25.84 25.30
N GLN A 355 55.67 -26.81 26.04
CA GLN A 355 56.08 -27.09 27.41
C GLN A 355 57.34 -27.97 27.41
N VAL A 356 58.42 -27.47 26.80
CA VAL A 356 59.66 -28.22 26.67
C VAL A 356 60.38 -28.28 28.02
N CYS A 357 60.45 -29.46 28.62
CA CYS A 357 61.33 -29.75 29.75
C CYS A 357 62.71 -30.21 29.25
N ASN A 358 63.75 -30.09 30.07
CA ASN A 358 65.08 -30.62 29.72
C ASN A 358 65.03 -32.13 29.41
N GLU A 359 64.14 -32.86 30.08
CA GLU A 359 63.94 -34.31 29.92
C GLU A 359 63.34 -34.70 28.56
N SER A 360 62.54 -33.82 27.94
CA SER A 360 61.91 -34.06 26.62
C SER A 360 62.93 -34.27 25.48
N SER A 361 64.16 -33.75 25.62
CA SER A 361 65.22 -33.93 24.63
C SER A 361 65.77 -35.37 24.60
N TYR A 362 65.52 -36.16 25.63
CA TYR A 362 66.02 -37.53 25.77
C TYR A 362 65.08 -38.61 25.18
N ILE A 363 64.00 -38.22 24.48
CA ILE A 363 63.05 -39.17 23.83
C ILE A 363 63.77 -40.14 22.86
N PHE A 364 64.96 -39.81 22.34
CA PHE A 364 65.74 -40.72 21.47
C PHE A 364 67.12 -41.13 22.02
N GLY A 365 67.37 -40.94 23.33
CA GLY A 365 68.55 -41.51 23.98
C GLY A 365 69.91 -41.05 23.41
N GLY A 366 69.99 -39.84 22.86
CA GLY A 366 71.24 -39.29 22.29
C GLY A 366 71.56 -39.71 20.84
N ASN A 367 70.69 -40.47 20.17
CA ASN A 367 70.89 -40.84 18.77
C ASN A 367 70.70 -39.61 17.85
N HIS A 368 71.67 -39.35 16.95
CA HIS A 368 71.62 -38.25 15.99
C HIS A 368 70.38 -38.26 15.09
N ILE A 369 69.86 -39.44 14.73
CA ILE A 369 68.64 -39.57 13.91
C ILE A 369 67.42 -39.03 14.68
N GLY A 370 67.35 -39.28 15.98
CA GLY A 370 66.27 -38.83 16.84
C GLY A 370 66.21 -37.31 17.00
N GLN A 371 67.37 -36.64 17.00
CA GLN A 371 67.43 -35.18 17.01
C GLN A 371 66.76 -34.58 15.78
N GLY A 372 66.95 -35.18 14.60
CA GLY A 372 66.29 -34.76 13.37
C GLY A 372 64.76 -34.92 13.43
N VAL A 373 64.27 -36.03 13.98
CA VAL A 373 62.82 -36.28 14.16
C VAL A 373 62.21 -35.30 15.17
N ILE A 374 62.88 -35.04 16.29
CA ILE A 374 62.45 -34.02 17.26
C ILE A 374 62.40 -32.65 16.60
N TRP A 375 63.43 -32.27 15.84
CA TRP A 375 63.48 -30.97 15.17
C TRP A 375 62.34 -30.84 14.15
N LEU A 376 62.06 -31.89 13.38
CA LEU A 376 60.94 -31.95 12.45
C LEU A 376 59.59 -31.82 13.19
N TRP A 377 59.43 -32.49 14.33
CA TRP A 377 58.22 -32.40 15.16
C TRP A 377 58.02 -31.01 15.76
N LEU A 378 59.08 -30.39 16.27
CA LEU A 378 59.04 -29.01 16.77
C LEU A 378 58.74 -28.02 15.64
N PHE A 379 59.31 -28.21 14.45
CA PHE A 379 59.06 -27.32 13.31
C PHE A 379 57.64 -27.48 12.76
N PHE A 380 57.22 -28.70 12.41
CA PHE A 380 55.91 -28.92 11.80
C PHE A 380 54.78 -29.02 12.83
N GLY A 381 54.94 -29.81 13.88
CA GLY A 381 53.93 -29.99 14.92
C GLY A 381 53.74 -28.73 15.75
N SER A 382 54.80 -28.26 16.42
CA SER A 382 54.67 -27.10 17.31
C SER A 382 54.55 -25.78 16.55
N ASN A 383 55.48 -25.45 15.64
CA ASN A 383 55.48 -24.12 15.03
C ASN A 383 54.41 -23.98 13.94
N ILE A 384 54.36 -24.88 12.96
CA ILE A 384 53.40 -24.74 11.85
C ILE A 384 51.98 -25.06 12.31
N ILE A 385 51.75 -26.22 12.93
CA ILE A 385 50.39 -26.65 13.26
C ILE A 385 49.86 -25.91 14.49
N MET A 386 50.57 -25.87 15.62
CA MET A 386 50.02 -25.24 16.83
C MET A 386 50.11 -23.71 16.83
N ASP A 387 51.27 -23.11 16.52
CA ASP A 387 51.39 -21.65 16.62
C ASP A 387 50.79 -20.89 15.45
N ASN A 388 50.82 -21.45 14.24
CA ASN A 388 50.31 -20.74 13.07
C ASN A 388 48.89 -21.19 12.76
N LEU A 389 48.68 -22.48 12.49
CA LEU A 389 47.38 -22.96 12.03
C LEU A 389 46.33 -22.95 13.15
N TYR A 390 46.59 -23.62 14.27
CA TYR A 390 45.63 -23.70 15.40
C TYR A 390 45.37 -22.33 16.00
N THR A 391 46.43 -21.54 16.22
CA THR A 391 46.29 -20.19 16.80
C THR A 391 45.58 -19.24 15.83
N GLY A 392 45.86 -19.31 14.53
CA GLY A 392 45.13 -18.55 13.51
C GLY A 392 43.66 -18.94 13.43
N GLU A 393 43.36 -20.24 13.42
CA GLU A 393 42.00 -20.78 13.39
C GLU A 393 41.24 -20.45 14.68
N ILE A 394 41.85 -20.57 15.87
CA ILE A 394 41.16 -20.22 17.12
C ILE A 394 40.89 -18.73 17.22
N PHE A 395 41.82 -17.87 16.78
CA PHE A 395 41.54 -16.44 16.72
C PHE A 395 40.46 -16.13 15.69
N SER A 396 40.47 -16.79 14.53
CA SER A 396 39.38 -16.69 13.56
C SER A 396 38.06 -17.15 14.18
N TYR A 397 38.03 -18.27 14.90
CA TYR A 397 36.83 -18.85 15.49
C TYR A 397 36.30 -18.04 16.69
N LEU A 398 37.19 -17.44 17.49
CA LEU A 398 36.83 -16.57 18.62
C LEU A 398 36.43 -15.16 18.15
N SER A 399 36.94 -14.70 17.00
CA SER A 399 36.57 -13.41 16.41
C SER A 399 35.36 -13.51 15.49
N ALA A 400 35.19 -14.63 14.78
CA ALA A 400 34.05 -14.92 13.93
C ALA A 400 32.89 -15.41 14.79
N ILE A 401 31.96 -14.49 15.03
CA ILE A 401 30.69 -14.81 15.63
C ILE A 401 29.95 -15.82 14.73
N LYS A 402 29.90 -17.10 15.15
CA LYS A 402 29.17 -18.13 14.42
C LYS A 402 27.67 -17.93 14.63
N ILE A 403 27.04 -17.25 13.68
CA ILE A 403 25.59 -17.12 13.64
C ILE A 403 25.02 -18.52 13.41
N ARG A 404 24.15 -18.98 14.32
CA ARG A 404 23.39 -20.24 14.14
C ARG A 404 22.69 -20.18 12.78
N GLN A 405 22.71 -21.27 12.02
CA GLN A 405 21.98 -21.34 10.75
C GLN A 405 20.51 -21.03 11.03
N MET A 406 20.03 -19.94 10.46
CA MET A 406 18.65 -19.49 10.58
C MET A 406 17.96 -19.75 9.25
N PRO A 407 16.65 -20.06 9.27
CA PRO A 407 15.87 -20.18 8.05
C PRO A 407 16.06 -18.97 7.13
N GLU A 408 16.50 -19.21 5.91
CA GLU A 408 16.62 -18.17 4.88
C GLU A 408 15.36 -18.09 4.01
N THR A 409 14.61 -19.20 3.94
CA THR A 409 13.40 -19.35 3.13
C THR A 409 12.16 -19.55 4.01
N LEU A 410 10.99 -19.29 3.44
CA LEU A 410 9.72 -19.56 4.12
C LEU A 410 9.55 -21.04 4.46
N MET A 411 9.94 -21.93 3.54
CA MET A 411 9.79 -23.37 3.75
C MET A 411 10.60 -23.83 4.95
N GLU A 412 11.86 -23.39 5.06
CA GLU A 412 12.69 -23.66 6.24
C GLU A 412 12.10 -23.06 7.53
N LEU A 413 11.49 -21.87 7.45
CA LEU A 413 10.88 -21.24 8.62
C LEU A 413 9.68 -22.04 9.11
N VAL A 414 8.82 -22.46 8.18
CA VAL A 414 7.62 -23.27 8.50
C VAL A 414 7.99 -24.68 8.92
N ASP A 415 9.08 -25.26 8.43
CA ASP A 415 9.58 -26.56 8.89
C ASP A 415 10.27 -26.45 10.26
N SER A 416 10.76 -25.26 10.64
CA SER A 416 11.40 -25.02 11.93
C SER A 416 10.41 -24.96 13.10
N ASN A 417 10.90 -25.14 14.32
CA ASN A 417 10.11 -24.95 15.56
C ASN A 417 10.09 -23.50 16.06
N ILE A 418 10.46 -22.53 15.20
CA ILE A 418 10.48 -21.12 15.57
C ILE A 418 9.04 -20.58 15.57
N PRO A 419 8.56 -19.97 16.67
CA PRO A 419 7.23 -19.36 16.70
C PRO A 419 7.16 -18.18 15.73
N ILE A 420 6.04 -18.06 15.01
CA ILE A 420 5.84 -17.05 13.98
C ILE A 420 4.75 -16.07 14.43
N LEU A 421 5.08 -14.79 14.51
CA LEU A 421 4.18 -13.72 14.92
C LEU A 421 3.70 -12.91 13.71
N THR A 422 2.47 -12.41 13.75
CA THR A 422 1.96 -11.39 12.82
C THR A 422 1.22 -10.30 13.60
N LEU A 423 1.34 -9.05 13.17
CA LEU A 423 0.90 -7.85 13.89
C LEU A 423 -0.16 -7.07 13.12
N HIS A 424 -0.15 -7.11 11.79
CA HIS A 424 -1.07 -6.36 10.96
C HIS A 424 -2.50 -6.86 11.08
N ASP A 425 -3.39 -5.92 11.37
CA ASP A 425 -4.80 -6.11 11.56
C ASP A 425 -5.64 -5.26 10.60
N TYR A 426 -6.90 -5.63 10.47
CA TYR A 426 -7.94 -4.78 9.89
C TYR A 426 -9.21 -4.92 10.71
N THR A 427 -10.04 -3.87 10.69
CA THR A 427 -11.36 -3.89 11.30
C THR A 427 -12.37 -4.42 10.29
N VAL A 428 -13.12 -5.45 10.67
CA VAL A 428 -14.21 -5.98 9.84
C VAL A 428 -15.39 -5.02 9.90
N THR A 429 -16.01 -4.73 8.76
CA THR A 429 -17.15 -3.80 8.74
C THR A 429 -18.30 -4.38 9.56
N GLY A 430 -18.79 -3.63 10.55
CA GLY A 430 -19.88 -4.05 11.43
C GLY A 430 -19.47 -4.85 12.66
N ILE A 431 -18.18 -5.17 12.81
CA ILE A 431 -17.65 -5.84 14.01
C ILE A 431 -16.49 -5.00 14.55
N GLU A 432 -16.55 -4.61 15.83
CA GLU A 432 -15.47 -3.85 16.48
C GLU A 432 -14.21 -4.70 16.73
N THR A 433 -14.24 -5.99 16.37
CA THR A 433 -13.10 -6.89 16.50
C THR A 433 -12.10 -6.69 15.38
N ARG A 434 -10.84 -6.53 15.77
CA ARG A 434 -9.70 -6.54 14.86
C ARG A 434 -9.32 -7.97 14.51
N VAL A 435 -9.06 -8.19 13.24
CA VAL A 435 -8.68 -9.50 12.71
C VAL A 435 -7.34 -9.34 11.99
N SER A 436 -6.44 -10.32 12.15
CA SER A 436 -5.20 -10.35 11.39
C SER A 436 -5.48 -10.33 9.89
N GLY A 437 -4.86 -9.42 9.15
CA GLY A 437 -4.93 -9.45 7.68
C GLY A 437 -4.36 -10.74 7.10
N LEU A 438 -3.30 -11.27 7.72
CA LEU A 438 -2.64 -12.49 7.28
C LEU A 438 -3.48 -13.75 7.59
N ILE A 439 -3.88 -13.95 8.85
CA ILE A 439 -4.60 -15.15 9.29
C ILE A 439 -6.07 -15.12 8.90
N GLY A 440 -6.72 -13.95 8.98
CA GLY A 440 -8.16 -13.81 8.74
C GLY A 440 -8.54 -13.71 7.26
N ASP A 441 -7.66 -13.15 6.42
CA ASP A 441 -7.96 -12.91 5.01
C ASP A 441 -7.00 -13.63 4.04
N ARG A 442 -5.70 -13.31 4.09
CA ARG A 442 -4.75 -13.73 3.05
C ARG A 442 -4.52 -15.24 3.02
N ILE A 443 -4.18 -15.84 4.16
CA ILE A 443 -3.96 -17.29 4.25
C ILE A 443 -5.23 -18.06 3.85
N PRO A 444 -6.43 -17.78 4.40
CA PRO A 444 -7.67 -18.43 3.97
C PRO A 444 -8.00 -18.23 2.50
N GLY A 445 -7.77 -17.03 1.96
CA GLY A 445 -7.92 -16.71 0.54
C GLY A 445 -7.05 -17.60 -0.35
N TYR A 446 -5.77 -17.75 0.00
CA TYR A 446 -4.83 -18.62 -0.70
C TYR A 446 -5.17 -20.10 -0.54
N ILE A 447 -5.55 -20.56 0.65
CA ILE A 447 -5.98 -21.95 0.86
C ILE A 447 -7.20 -22.27 -0.01
N ARG A 448 -8.19 -21.36 -0.10
CA ARG A 448 -9.34 -21.51 -0.98
C ARG A 448 -8.94 -21.54 -2.46
N PHE A 449 -8.03 -20.66 -2.89
CA PHE A 449 -7.52 -20.63 -4.26
C PHE A 449 -6.76 -21.90 -4.64
N LEU A 450 -5.99 -22.47 -3.70
CA LEU A 450 -5.24 -23.70 -3.87
C LEU A 450 -6.06 -24.96 -3.56
N ASN A 451 -7.33 -24.82 -3.17
CA ASN A 451 -8.16 -25.95 -2.80
C ASN A 451 -8.31 -26.90 -3.99
N GLY A 452 -8.10 -28.21 -3.76
CA GLY A 452 -8.06 -29.22 -4.82
C GLY A 452 -6.70 -29.39 -5.51
N ARG A 453 -5.70 -28.55 -5.22
CA ARG A 453 -4.30 -28.78 -5.61
C ARG A 453 -3.54 -29.42 -4.44
N ASN A 454 -2.90 -30.55 -4.71
CA ASN A 454 -2.04 -31.23 -3.75
C ASN A 454 -0.57 -30.82 -3.94
N ASP A 455 -0.34 -29.51 -4.18
CA ASP A 455 0.98 -28.97 -4.40
C ASP A 455 1.68 -28.61 -3.07
N LYS A 456 3.01 -28.53 -3.12
CA LYS A 456 3.84 -28.16 -1.96
C LYS A 456 3.47 -26.79 -1.40
N SER A 457 3.01 -25.87 -2.25
CA SER A 457 2.59 -24.53 -1.86
C SER A 457 1.34 -24.55 -0.97
N ALA A 458 0.34 -25.37 -1.29
CA ALA A 458 -0.86 -25.52 -0.47
C ALA A 458 -0.53 -26.12 0.90
N GLN A 459 0.37 -27.11 0.95
CA GLN A 459 0.85 -27.67 2.21
C GLN A 459 1.59 -26.62 3.05
N LEU A 460 2.50 -25.87 2.43
CA LEU A 460 3.26 -24.80 3.09
C LEU A 460 2.34 -23.74 3.69
N VAL A 461 1.33 -23.28 2.96
CA VAL A 461 0.37 -22.27 3.45
C VAL A 461 -0.48 -22.80 4.60
N ARG A 462 -0.89 -24.08 4.57
CA ARG A 462 -1.63 -24.70 5.69
C ARG A 462 -0.77 -24.82 6.94
N GLN A 463 0.48 -25.30 6.81
CA GLN A 463 1.42 -25.39 7.92
C GLN A 463 1.76 -24.00 8.49
N LEU A 464 1.87 -22.99 7.63
CA LEU A 464 2.02 -21.61 8.06
C LEU A 464 0.80 -21.15 8.87
N ALA A 465 -0.43 -21.44 8.39
CA ALA A 465 -1.67 -21.09 9.09
C ALA A 465 -1.72 -21.64 10.53
N GLU A 466 -1.20 -22.85 10.73
CA GLU A 466 -1.16 -23.52 12.04
C GLU A 466 -0.10 -22.92 12.98
N LYS A 467 0.96 -22.34 12.44
CA LYS A 467 2.11 -21.81 13.21
C LYS A 467 2.06 -20.31 13.48
N VAL A 468 1.37 -19.53 12.64
CA VAL A 468 1.28 -18.08 12.79
C VAL A 468 0.36 -17.72 13.95
N VAL A 469 0.83 -16.86 14.83
CA VAL A 469 0.09 -16.32 15.96
C VAL A 469 -0.12 -14.82 15.74
N PHE A 470 -1.38 -14.38 15.80
CA PHE A 470 -1.74 -12.96 15.69
C PHE A 470 -1.63 -12.25 17.03
N PHE A 471 -0.88 -11.15 17.06
CA PHE A 471 -0.81 -10.24 18.19
C PHE A 471 -1.37 -8.87 17.78
N ASP A 472 -2.44 -8.43 18.43
CA ASP A 472 -3.04 -7.11 18.19
C ASP A 472 -2.18 -6.01 18.84
N ALA A 473 -1.09 -5.66 18.16
CA ALA A 473 -0.16 -4.63 18.58
C ALA A 473 -0.77 -3.23 18.47
N PHE A 474 -1.66 -2.98 17.51
CA PHE A 474 -2.12 -1.63 17.22
C PHE A 474 -3.33 -1.20 18.04
N ALA A 475 -3.87 -2.04 18.92
CA ALA A 475 -4.81 -1.58 19.93
C ALA A 475 -4.08 -0.57 20.83
N SER A 476 -4.70 0.59 21.10
CA SER A 476 -4.02 1.79 21.63
C SER A 476 -3.24 1.56 22.94
N THR A 477 -3.60 0.57 23.75
CA THR A 477 -2.89 0.17 24.98
C THR A 477 -1.80 -0.88 24.74
N ASN A 478 -1.86 -1.61 23.63
CA ASN A 478 -1.06 -2.80 23.40
C ASN A 478 0.24 -2.51 22.66
N TYR A 479 0.34 -1.43 21.87
CA TYR A 479 1.57 -1.15 21.10
C TYR A 479 2.76 -0.87 22.00
N VAL A 480 2.56 0.00 23.00
CA VAL A 480 3.58 0.30 24.00
C VAL A 480 3.96 -0.96 24.75
N SER A 481 2.97 -1.71 25.23
CA SER A 481 3.20 -2.98 25.93
C SER A 481 4.00 -3.96 25.07
N PHE A 482 3.64 -4.10 23.81
CA PHE A 482 4.29 -4.98 22.85
C PHE A 482 5.76 -4.62 22.65
N ILE A 483 6.03 -3.35 22.33
CA ILE A 483 7.38 -2.85 22.14
C ILE A 483 8.19 -3.04 23.43
N THR A 484 7.66 -2.64 24.59
CA THR A 484 8.34 -2.83 25.88
C THR A 484 8.59 -4.31 26.18
N THR A 485 7.62 -5.21 25.95
CA THR A 485 7.78 -6.64 26.21
C THR A 485 8.85 -7.25 25.30
N ILE A 486 8.83 -6.95 23.99
CA ILE A 486 9.85 -7.46 23.07
C ILE A 486 11.25 -6.95 23.44
N LEU A 487 11.38 -5.65 23.76
CA LEU A 487 12.67 -5.06 24.09
C LEU A 487 13.21 -5.56 25.44
N THR A 488 12.33 -5.85 26.40
CA THR A 488 12.68 -6.42 27.71
C THR A 488 12.75 -7.94 27.71
N MET A 489 12.56 -8.60 26.55
CA MET A 489 12.62 -10.05 26.40
C MET A 489 11.56 -10.81 27.24
N GLY A 490 10.42 -10.18 27.49
CA GLY A 490 9.32 -10.77 28.25
C GLY A 490 8.47 -11.75 27.44
N ASN A 491 7.58 -12.46 28.12
CA ASN A 491 6.61 -13.33 27.45
C ASN A 491 5.47 -12.48 26.88
N LEU A 492 5.31 -12.51 25.56
CA LEU A 492 4.13 -11.94 24.90
C LEU A 492 2.95 -12.88 25.14
N THR A 493 2.02 -12.45 25.97
CA THR A 493 0.74 -13.15 26.17
C THR A 493 -0.21 -12.78 25.04
N VAL A 494 -0.74 -13.79 24.37
CA VAL A 494 -1.65 -13.69 23.23
C VAL A 494 -2.93 -14.44 23.58
N LEU A 495 -4.05 -14.12 22.93
CA LEU A 495 -5.35 -14.76 23.18
C LEU A 495 -5.29 -16.30 23.18
N ASN A 496 -4.41 -16.91 22.37
CA ASN A 496 -4.29 -18.36 22.20
C ASN A 496 -2.94 -18.95 22.62
N GLY A 497 -2.11 -18.22 23.37
CA GLY A 497 -0.82 -18.74 23.82
C GLY A 497 0.14 -17.67 24.33
N SER A 498 1.38 -18.08 24.60
CA SER A 498 2.45 -17.15 24.94
C SER A 498 3.66 -17.41 24.05
N VAL A 499 4.26 -16.35 23.53
CA VAL A 499 5.54 -16.43 22.82
C VAL A 499 6.63 -15.84 23.70
N ASP A 500 7.59 -16.68 24.07
CA ASP A 500 8.77 -16.26 24.81
C ASP A 500 9.70 -15.48 23.87
N THR A 501 9.67 -14.15 23.97
CA THR A 501 10.53 -13.29 23.16
C THR A 501 12.00 -13.35 23.61
N GLY A 502 12.27 -13.96 24.78
CA GLY A 502 13.57 -14.43 25.24
C GLY A 502 14.26 -15.33 24.22
N LEU A 503 13.51 -16.20 23.54
CA LEU A 503 14.04 -17.17 22.58
C LEU A 503 14.08 -16.60 21.15
N THR A 504 14.45 -17.44 20.18
CA THR A 504 14.36 -17.11 18.76
C THR A 504 12.89 -17.14 18.33
N TYR A 505 12.43 -16.08 17.68
CA TYR A 505 11.10 -16.00 17.08
C TYR A 505 11.16 -15.32 15.72
N ALA A 506 10.14 -15.51 14.89
CA ALA A 506 9.99 -14.84 13.62
C ALA A 506 8.79 -13.90 13.63
N VAL A 507 8.86 -12.81 12.87
CA VAL A 507 7.74 -11.91 12.63
C VAL A 507 7.50 -11.89 11.13
N ILE A 508 6.29 -12.26 10.72
CA ILE A 508 5.82 -12.22 9.34
C ILE A 508 4.71 -11.19 9.20
N ASP A 509 4.94 -10.20 8.36
CA ASP A 509 4.00 -9.09 8.18
C ASP A 509 4.23 -8.32 6.87
N ILE A 510 3.37 -7.34 6.59
CA ILE A 510 3.58 -6.36 5.52
C ILE A 510 4.93 -5.66 5.71
N GLU A 511 5.61 -5.39 4.58
CA GLU A 511 6.97 -4.83 4.55
C GLU A 511 7.15 -3.59 5.44
N GLY A 512 6.18 -2.67 5.46
CA GLY A 512 6.25 -1.45 6.27
C GLY A 512 6.38 -1.76 7.77
N VAL A 513 5.55 -2.66 8.28
CA VAL A 513 5.52 -3.06 9.71
C VAL A 513 6.81 -3.80 10.07
N VAL A 514 7.22 -4.77 9.26
CA VAL A 514 8.47 -5.53 9.46
C VAL A 514 9.68 -4.61 9.42
N GLY A 515 9.71 -3.65 8.49
CA GLY A 515 10.81 -2.70 8.35
C GLY A 515 10.99 -1.82 9.59
N ILE A 516 9.90 -1.29 10.14
CA ILE A 516 9.92 -0.47 11.35
C ILE A 516 10.36 -1.29 12.56
N LEU A 517 9.78 -2.48 12.74
CA LEU A 517 10.14 -3.36 13.86
C LEU A 517 11.61 -3.79 13.78
N ALA A 518 12.09 -4.15 12.59
CA ALA A 518 13.48 -4.53 12.39
C ALA A 518 14.44 -3.37 12.71
N ALA A 519 14.12 -2.15 12.27
CA ALA A 519 14.91 -0.97 12.56
C ALA A 519 14.95 -0.67 14.07
N LEU A 520 13.81 -0.78 14.75
CA LEU A 520 13.71 -0.59 16.19
C LEU A 520 14.55 -1.62 16.95
N LEU A 521 14.39 -2.90 16.63
CA LEU A 521 15.14 -3.99 17.29
C LEU A 521 16.65 -3.89 17.06
N LYS A 522 17.06 -3.55 15.82
CA LYS A 522 18.48 -3.30 15.50
C LYS A 522 19.02 -2.10 16.29
N SER A 523 18.23 -1.04 16.46
CA SER A 523 18.64 0.16 17.20
C SER A 523 18.81 -0.11 18.71
N ASN A 524 18.03 -1.03 19.28
CA ASN A 524 18.21 -1.47 20.66
C ASN A 524 19.52 -2.26 20.87
N GLY A 525 19.99 -2.96 19.84
CA GLY A 525 21.26 -3.70 19.88
C GLY A 525 21.29 -4.93 20.80
N SER A 526 20.19 -5.23 21.50
CA SER A 526 20.09 -6.39 22.40
C SER A 526 19.87 -7.73 21.67
N ARG A 527 19.51 -7.67 20.39
CA ARG A 527 19.14 -8.83 19.56
C ARG A 527 19.78 -8.76 18.19
N LEU A 528 20.06 -9.94 17.64
CA LEU A 528 20.38 -10.09 16.23
C LEU A 528 19.07 -10.19 15.43
N VAL A 529 18.91 -9.31 14.46
CA VAL A 529 17.74 -9.26 13.58
C VAL A 529 18.18 -9.61 12.17
N LEU A 530 17.72 -10.75 11.68
CA LEU A 530 18.00 -11.24 10.33
C LEU A 530 16.78 -10.97 9.45
N ASN A 531 17.00 -10.27 8.35
CA ASN A 531 15.97 -10.08 7.34
C ASN A 531 15.95 -11.32 6.43
N ALA A 532 14.75 -11.80 6.07
CA ALA A 532 14.61 -12.80 5.03
C ALA A 532 15.22 -12.30 3.71
N ARG A 533 15.81 -13.22 2.95
CA ARG A 533 16.33 -12.92 1.60
C ARG A 533 15.26 -13.07 0.52
N GLU A 534 14.32 -13.97 0.74
CA GLU A 534 13.25 -14.30 -0.20
C GLU A 534 11.99 -13.46 0.09
N ASP A 535 11.40 -12.90 -0.97
CA ASP A 535 10.12 -12.22 -0.88
C ASP A 535 8.98 -13.24 -0.74
N PHE A 536 7.95 -12.85 0.02
CA PHE A 536 6.81 -13.72 0.25
C PHE A 536 5.78 -13.64 -0.88
N PRO A 537 5.17 -14.77 -1.31
CA PRO A 537 4.16 -14.74 -2.36
C PRO A 537 2.84 -14.11 -1.92
N LEU A 538 2.62 -13.88 -0.62
CA LEU A 538 1.41 -13.22 -0.15
C LEU A 538 1.54 -11.70 -0.29
N ILE A 539 0.68 -11.14 -1.14
CA ILE A 539 0.57 -9.71 -1.37
C ILE A 539 -0.71 -9.22 -0.72
N THR A 540 -0.60 -8.14 0.02
CA THR A 540 -1.73 -7.40 0.56
C THR A 540 -2.05 -6.23 -0.35
N MET A 541 -3.29 -6.20 -0.84
CA MET A 541 -3.80 -5.11 -1.67
C MET A 541 -4.64 -4.17 -0.81
N TYR A 542 -4.33 -2.88 -0.90
CA TYR A 542 -5.14 -1.80 -0.38
C TYR A 542 -5.64 -0.95 -1.53
N PHE A 543 -6.82 -0.39 -1.36
CA PHE A 543 -7.36 0.55 -2.34
C PHE A 543 -8.04 1.72 -1.63
N GLY A 544 -7.70 2.93 -2.08
CA GLY A 544 -8.46 4.13 -1.74
C GLY A 544 -9.73 4.15 -2.58
N GLN A 545 -10.85 4.51 -1.96
CA GLN A 545 -12.13 4.61 -2.67
C GLN A 545 -12.81 5.94 -2.40
N THR A 546 -13.52 6.44 -3.41
CA THR A 546 -14.34 7.65 -3.30
C THR A 546 -15.69 7.42 -3.95
N SER A 547 -16.67 8.27 -3.69
CA SER A 547 -18.00 8.12 -4.30
C SER A 547 -17.88 8.20 -5.81
N ARG A 548 -18.56 7.28 -6.50
CA ARG A 548 -18.61 7.25 -7.96
C ARG A 548 -19.61 8.31 -8.44
N ASN A 549 -19.21 9.58 -8.36
CA ASN A 549 -19.98 10.71 -8.85
C ASN A 549 -19.13 11.63 -9.75
N TRP A 550 -19.65 12.79 -10.13
CA TRP A 550 -18.95 13.73 -11.02
C TRP A 550 -17.63 14.27 -10.44
N VAL A 551 -17.44 14.22 -9.11
CA VAL A 551 -16.21 14.68 -8.43
C VAL A 551 -15.08 13.65 -8.58
N TYR A 552 -15.41 12.36 -8.72
CA TYR A 552 -14.44 11.27 -8.88
C TYR A 552 -13.32 11.58 -9.88
N PRO A 553 -13.60 11.91 -11.17
CA PRO A 553 -12.54 12.19 -12.14
C PRO A 553 -11.69 13.41 -11.79
N ILE A 554 -12.21 14.37 -11.03
CA ILE A 554 -11.46 15.55 -10.57
C ILE A 554 -10.46 15.14 -9.48
N ILE A 555 -10.92 14.37 -8.49
CA ILE A 555 -10.08 13.85 -7.40
C ILE A 555 -8.99 12.93 -7.96
N THR A 556 -9.36 11.94 -8.79
CA THR A 556 -8.38 10.96 -9.31
C THR A 556 -7.30 11.59 -10.16
N ARG A 557 -7.66 12.60 -10.98
CA ARG A 557 -6.67 13.37 -11.74
C ARG A 557 -5.69 14.10 -10.82
N ARG A 558 -6.19 14.74 -9.75
CA ARG A 558 -5.33 15.46 -8.80
C ARG A 558 -4.44 14.53 -8.00
N LEU A 559 -4.95 13.37 -7.60
CA LEU A 559 -4.15 12.32 -6.99
C LEU A 559 -3.07 11.80 -7.95
N GLY A 560 -3.40 11.62 -9.23
CA GLY A 560 -2.42 11.29 -10.26
C GLY A 560 -1.30 12.33 -10.35
N ASN A 561 -1.64 13.62 -10.31
CA ASN A 561 -0.65 14.70 -10.31
C ASN A 561 0.21 14.70 -9.04
N LEU A 562 -0.39 14.45 -7.88
CA LEU A 562 0.32 14.36 -6.59
C LEU A 562 1.32 13.18 -6.56
N LYS A 563 0.91 12.05 -7.15
CA LYS A 563 1.77 10.89 -7.31
C LYS A 563 2.91 11.18 -8.29
N ALA A 564 2.60 11.79 -9.43
CA ALA A 564 3.57 12.14 -10.46
C ALA A 564 4.58 13.21 -10.00
N SER A 565 4.21 14.08 -9.06
CA SER A 565 5.13 15.07 -8.47
C SER A 565 6.07 14.47 -7.41
N GLY A 566 5.84 13.23 -6.98
CA GLY A 566 6.64 12.55 -5.96
C GLY A 566 6.33 12.96 -4.52
N ILE A 567 5.42 13.92 -4.29
CA ILE A 567 5.04 14.40 -2.95
C ILE A 567 4.46 13.26 -2.11
N GLU A 568 3.61 12.42 -2.72
CA GLU A 568 3.06 11.22 -2.05
C GLU A 568 4.19 10.31 -1.53
N GLY A 569 5.26 10.12 -2.31
CA GLY A 569 6.41 9.31 -1.91
C GLY A 569 7.23 9.94 -0.78
N VAL A 570 7.29 11.28 -0.70
CA VAL A 570 7.93 11.98 0.41
C VAL A 570 7.14 11.78 1.70
N TRP A 571 5.81 11.95 1.65
CA TRP A 571 4.96 11.73 2.81
C TRP A 571 4.99 10.27 3.28
N ALA A 572 5.04 9.29 2.37
CA ALA A 572 5.18 7.88 2.72
C ALA A 572 6.49 7.59 3.47
N LYS A 573 7.61 8.21 3.05
CA LYS A 573 8.90 8.09 3.75
C LYS A 573 8.86 8.77 5.12
N LEU A 574 8.23 9.93 5.21
CA LEU A 574 8.07 10.65 6.47
C LEU A 574 7.24 9.83 7.45
N GLU A 575 6.13 9.24 7.01
CA GLU A 575 5.28 8.33 7.81
C GLU A 575 6.12 7.23 8.46
N ILE A 576 6.99 6.56 7.71
CA ILE A 576 7.90 5.53 8.24
C ILE A 576 8.86 6.11 9.28
N VAL A 577 9.46 7.27 9.01
CA VAL A 577 10.38 7.95 9.93
C VAL A 577 9.68 8.32 11.23
N TRP A 578 8.44 8.81 11.16
CA TRP A 578 7.63 9.13 12.32
C TRP A 578 7.28 7.89 13.12
N GLN A 579 6.82 6.83 12.48
CA GLN A 579 6.45 5.59 13.16
C GLN A 579 7.67 5.01 13.90
N LEU A 580 8.86 5.11 13.32
CA LEU A 580 10.09 4.71 14.00
C LEU A 580 10.44 5.64 15.18
N ALA A 581 10.38 6.95 14.99
CA ALA A 581 10.67 7.92 16.04
C ALA A 581 9.71 7.78 17.23
N ASP A 582 8.41 7.66 16.96
CA ASP A 582 7.39 7.44 18.00
C ASP A 582 7.59 6.10 18.72
N SER A 583 7.96 5.05 17.99
CA SER A 583 8.29 3.75 18.61
C SER A 583 9.53 3.84 19.51
N GLN A 584 10.55 4.62 19.14
CA GLN A 584 11.72 4.88 19.98
C GLN A 584 11.37 5.72 21.21
N ARG A 585 10.48 6.71 21.05
CA ARG A 585 9.94 7.52 22.14
C ARG A 585 9.26 6.68 23.19
N ILE A 586 8.35 5.82 22.73
CA ILE A 586 7.58 4.88 23.55
C ILE A 586 8.51 3.90 24.27
N ALA A 587 9.57 3.47 23.60
CA ALA A 587 10.59 2.60 24.18
C ALA A 587 11.53 3.29 25.18
N GLY A 588 11.42 4.62 25.36
CA GLY A 588 12.23 5.37 26.32
C GLY A 588 13.60 5.85 25.78
N TYR A 589 13.75 5.98 24.45
CA TYR A 589 14.99 6.43 23.79
C TYR A 589 14.88 7.82 23.11
N PRO A 590 14.48 8.90 23.82
CA PRO A 590 14.12 10.17 23.19
C PRO A 590 15.29 10.91 22.51
N SER A 591 16.54 10.68 22.94
CA SER A 591 17.72 11.35 22.37
C SER A 591 18.09 10.84 20.97
N HIS A 592 17.62 9.65 20.57
CA HIS A 592 17.87 9.08 19.25
C HIS A 592 16.94 9.62 18.16
N GLU A 593 15.74 10.07 18.53
CA GLU A 593 14.74 10.61 17.61
C GLU A 593 15.27 11.82 16.83
N ILE A 594 15.85 12.79 17.55
CA ILE A 594 16.36 14.04 16.95
C ILE A 594 17.50 13.75 15.98
N ARG A 595 18.41 12.86 16.34
CA ARG A 595 19.56 12.50 15.49
C ARG A 595 19.10 11.73 14.26
N PHE A 596 18.18 10.78 14.43
CA PHE A 596 17.62 10.00 13.33
C PHE A 596 16.88 10.88 12.34
N PHE A 597 15.99 11.74 12.83
CA PHE A 597 15.24 12.69 12.02
C PHE A 597 16.17 13.66 11.29
N ALA A 598 17.19 14.20 11.97
CA ALA A 598 18.19 15.06 11.34
C ALA A 598 18.89 14.34 10.18
N THR A 599 19.40 13.12 10.39
CA THR A 599 20.11 12.35 9.36
C THR A 599 19.21 12.05 8.14
N HIS A 600 17.94 11.70 8.36
CA HIS A 600 17.02 11.36 7.26
C HIS A 600 16.42 12.59 6.59
N LYS A 601 16.18 13.69 7.32
CA LYS A 601 15.71 14.95 6.75
C LYS A 601 16.67 15.52 5.71
N PHE A 602 17.99 15.40 5.95
CA PHE A 602 18.99 15.84 4.96
C PHE A 602 19.02 14.96 3.71
N ALA A 603 18.74 13.66 3.84
CA ALA A 603 18.64 12.75 2.70
C ALA A 603 17.38 12.99 1.85
N MET A 604 16.34 13.60 2.42
CA MET A 604 15.08 13.91 1.73
C MET A 604 15.04 15.30 1.08
N ARG A 605 16.11 16.12 1.17
CA ARG A 605 16.21 17.43 0.51
C ARG A 605 16.45 17.33 -1.01
N GLN A 606 15.70 16.47 -1.72
CA GLN A 606 15.53 16.66 -3.17
C GLN A 606 14.47 17.75 -3.35
N SER A 607 14.84 18.88 -3.94
CA SER A 607 13.95 20.01 -4.17
C SER A 607 12.85 19.64 -5.16
N VAL A 608 11.67 19.32 -4.65
CA VAL A 608 10.46 19.27 -5.47
C VAL A 608 10.02 20.72 -5.69
N VAL A 609 10.37 21.31 -6.82
CA VAL A 609 9.84 22.62 -7.24
C VAL A 609 8.41 22.42 -7.70
N GLN A 610 7.44 22.86 -6.90
CA GLN A 610 6.04 22.90 -7.32
C GLN A 610 5.86 23.99 -8.37
N SER A 611 5.55 23.60 -9.60
CA SER A 611 4.99 24.51 -10.62
C SER A 611 3.47 24.47 -10.48
N GLU A 612 2.84 25.61 -10.20
CA GLU A 612 1.40 25.71 -9.99
C GLU A 612 0.57 25.48 -11.27
N GLU A 613 1.17 25.54 -12.46
CA GLU A 613 0.42 25.48 -13.74
C GLU A 613 1.02 24.59 -14.85
N GLY A 614 2.05 23.78 -14.58
CA GLY A 614 2.63 22.90 -15.60
C GLY A 614 3.35 21.70 -15.02
N ALA A 615 3.56 20.67 -15.86
CA ALA A 615 4.27 19.44 -15.51
C ALA A 615 5.52 19.75 -14.66
N THR A 616 5.57 19.14 -13.47
CA THR A 616 6.64 19.31 -12.49
C THR A 616 7.98 19.00 -13.15
N LYS A 617 8.83 20.01 -13.33
CA LYS A 617 10.24 19.81 -13.64
C LYS A 617 10.95 19.48 -12.33
N VAL A 618 11.45 18.25 -12.22
CA VAL A 618 12.41 17.89 -11.17
C VAL A 618 13.76 18.42 -11.61
N GLU A 619 14.19 19.55 -11.06
CA GLU A 619 15.57 19.99 -11.19
C GLU A 619 16.42 19.18 -10.18
N ALA A 620 17.37 18.41 -10.70
CA ALA A 620 18.41 17.78 -9.89
C ALA A 620 19.42 18.87 -9.49
N VAL A 621 19.60 19.06 -8.18
CA VAL A 621 20.67 19.87 -7.59
C VAL A 621 21.90 19.00 -7.35
#